data_AF-K0SA53-F1
#
_entry.id   AF-K0SA53-F1
#
_cell.length_a   1.000
_cell.length_b   1.000
_cell.length_c   1.000
_cell.angle_alpha   90.00
_cell.angle_beta   90.00
_cell.angle_gamma   90.00
#
_symmetry.space_group_name_H-M   'P 1'
#
loop_
_entity.id
_entity.type
_entity.pdbx_description
1 polymer ?
#
loop_
_entity_poly.entity_id
_entity_poly.type
_entity_poly.pdbx_seq_one_letter_code
_entity_poly.pdbx_strand_id
1 'polypeptide(L)'
;MTAKQIQQRIRRAVFVKVDTNAMYELSNRYSVRSLPTFKFFLGGRKIHEFSGAGEGQLRQFTRDVIQKAEFENVLLPAENLVKFYAAKDPSKSEEDVGTIYGKCASQVKGPNPENLCVGAVARNMVKSLRKKYGDGPETTVRFEPEEPKAEGDGAESKQQAKPRARGKSDSANLHLATKEQLMAELEKRLEAEEEAKSEEEEDDDAEFEHSWTPSPFPERVTIIGGGPAGLSAAIYAARAGLKPVVVAPPMGGQLQGKGVDVENYPGLFNVTGPAVVSLMRQQAIEFGATFEAETVVEVDASERPLKVRTNSSVIETHAVVVATGAESNWLGVKGEYEMRGGGVSSCATCDGHMYRGKDVIVVGGGDTAMEEALVLARTSGSVTVVHRRDEFRASKILAQRVMEHPSISIRWNTVLVEVLGRASEEEDAEDGEDVDLDAPVQMVVRGARLRDVYTEEESVIEAEALFVAIGHTPATSFLEGIVEFNPDHAGYVLTKGTSTHTSLAGVFACGDVSDSVYRQAITSAGSGAAAALDAERWLSEEGLGNEEADFEAELLAELMADGPGEEDAGGYNAYEDAGGRIEGMKESIASEL
;
A
#
# COMPACT_ATOMS: atom_id res chain seq x y z
N MET A 1 13.00 33.08 20.17
CA MET A 1 12.64 32.53 21.49
C MET A 1 13.89 32.49 22.36
N THR A 2 13.79 32.79 23.65
CA THR A 2 14.94 32.78 24.58
C THR A 2 15.25 31.36 25.07
N ALA A 3 16.49 31.09 25.51
CA ALA A 3 16.92 29.77 26.01
C ALA A 3 16.02 29.21 27.14
N LYS A 4 15.41 30.09 27.95
CA LYS A 4 14.40 29.73 28.96
C LYS A 4 13.08 29.20 28.36
N GLN A 5 12.66 29.71 27.20
CA GLN A 5 11.47 29.21 26.49
C GLN A 5 11.72 27.86 25.83
N ILE A 6 12.98 27.56 25.47
CA ILE A 6 13.39 26.26 24.96
C ILE A 6 13.42 25.22 26.09
N GLN A 7 13.95 25.58 27.27
CA GLN A 7 13.96 24.70 28.44
C GLN A 7 12.57 24.26 28.92
N GLN A 8 11.56 25.13 28.87
CA GLN A 8 10.17 24.75 29.19
C GLN A 8 9.53 23.82 28.13
N ARG A 9 10.06 23.79 26.90
CA ARG A 9 9.60 22.90 25.84
C ARG A 9 10.22 21.49 25.90
N ILE A 10 11.29 21.29 26.66
CA ILE A 10 11.97 19.97 26.79
C ILE A 10 11.06 18.90 27.43
N ARG A 11 9.98 19.30 28.12
CA ARG A 11 8.95 18.37 28.64
C ARG A 11 7.79 18.10 27.67
N ARG A 12 7.88 18.56 26.42
CA ARG A 12 6.85 18.36 25.41
C ARG A 12 7.47 17.73 24.17
N ALA A 13 7.05 16.51 23.85
CA ALA A 13 7.24 15.98 22.51
C ALA A 13 6.56 16.95 21.52
N VAL A 14 7.36 17.56 20.64
CA VAL A 14 6.87 18.42 19.58
C VAL A 14 6.72 17.55 18.35
N PHE A 15 5.50 17.14 18.07
CA PHE A 15 5.17 16.45 16.84
C PHE A 15 4.84 17.49 15.77
N VAL A 16 5.57 17.44 14.67
CA VAL A 16 5.32 18.27 13.49
C VAL A 16 4.75 17.34 12.43
N LYS A 17 3.48 17.56 12.05
CA LYS A 17 2.90 16.87 10.90
C LYS A 17 3.49 17.51 9.65
N VAL A 18 4.34 16.77 8.95
CA VAL A 18 4.80 17.14 7.60
C VAL A 18 3.81 16.50 6.65
N ASP A 19 3.10 17.31 5.88
CA ASP A 19 2.31 16.82 4.77
C ASP A 19 3.28 16.48 3.62
N THR A 20 3.56 15.19 3.48
CA THR A 20 4.50 14.67 2.48
C THR A 20 4.01 14.91 1.05
N ASN A 21 2.70 15.08 0.87
CA ASN A 21 2.08 15.35 -0.42
C ASN A 21 2.20 16.84 -0.78
N ALA A 22 2.06 17.74 0.21
CA ALA A 22 2.24 19.18 -0.01
C ALA A 22 3.71 19.62 -0.12
N MET A 23 4.65 18.87 0.47
CA MET A 23 6.09 19.17 0.48
C MET A 23 6.91 18.01 -0.14
N TYR A 24 6.47 17.56 -1.31
CA TYR A 24 7.01 16.40 -2.01
C TYR A 24 8.54 16.45 -2.21
N GLU A 25 9.08 17.58 -2.68
CA GLU A 25 10.53 17.73 -2.91
C GLU A 25 11.37 17.56 -1.63
N LEU A 26 10.87 18.07 -0.50
CA LEU A 26 11.55 17.95 0.79
C LEU A 26 11.46 16.51 1.31
N SER A 27 10.31 15.88 1.16
CA SER A 27 10.03 14.50 1.58
C SER A 27 10.90 13.50 0.83
N ASN A 28 11.06 13.72 -0.47
CA ASN A 28 11.88 12.88 -1.35
C ASN A 28 13.38 13.04 -1.05
N ARG A 29 13.84 14.28 -0.78
CA ARG A 29 15.23 14.57 -0.39
C ARG A 29 15.67 13.85 0.89
N TYR A 30 14.74 13.59 1.81
CA TYR A 30 15.02 12.91 3.09
C TYR A 30 14.48 11.47 3.15
N SER A 31 14.07 10.90 2.01
CA SER A 31 13.59 9.51 1.89
C SER A 31 12.47 9.13 2.88
N VAL A 32 11.53 10.04 3.12
CA VAL A 32 10.36 9.74 3.97
C VAL A 32 9.33 9.00 3.11
N ARG A 33 9.31 7.66 3.19
CA ARG A 33 8.57 6.75 2.29
C ARG A 33 7.31 6.12 2.87
N SER A 34 7.02 6.30 4.16
CA SER A 34 5.82 5.74 4.80
C SER A 34 5.29 6.64 5.91
N LEU A 35 4.01 6.43 6.26
CA LEU A 35 3.41 7.06 7.43
C LEU A 35 4.19 6.63 8.68
N PRO A 36 4.67 7.56 9.52
CA PRO A 36 5.43 7.19 10.70
C PRO A 36 4.57 6.30 11.61
N THR A 37 5.09 5.11 11.92
CA THR A 37 4.52 4.22 12.91
C THR A 37 4.97 4.64 14.29
N PHE A 38 4.03 5.01 15.14
CA PHE A 38 4.31 5.43 16.50
C PHE A 38 4.13 4.23 17.43
N LYS A 39 5.21 3.84 18.09
CA LYS A 39 5.21 2.78 19.10
C LYS A 39 5.31 3.41 20.49
N PHE A 40 4.33 3.11 21.33
CA PHE A 40 4.31 3.56 22.72
C PHE A 40 4.80 2.44 23.62
N PHE A 41 5.77 2.78 24.47
CA PHE A 41 6.34 1.86 25.44
C PHE A 41 6.13 2.37 26.86
N LEU A 42 5.82 1.45 27.77
CA LEU A 42 5.77 1.71 29.20
C LEU A 42 6.53 0.60 29.92
N GLY A 43 7.55 0.96 30.71
CA GLY A 43 8.38 -0.01 31.42
C GLY A 43 9.06 -1.03 30.50
N GLY A 44 9.43 -0.63 29.28
CA GLY A 44 10.04 -1.50 28.27
C GLY A 44 9.08 -2.43 27.52
N ARG A 45 7.78 -2.37 27.81
CA ARG A 45 6.74 -3.15 27.09
C ARG A 45 5.99 -2.27 26.12
N LYS A 46 5.78 -2.75 24.90
CA LYS A 46 4.92 -2.10 23.90
C LYS A 46 3.49 -2.13 24.43
N ILE A 47 2.88 -0.97 24.60
CA ILE A 47 1.50 -0.84 25.08
C ILE A 47 0.53 -0.44 23.99
N HIS A 48 1.03 0.19 22.92
CA HIS A 48 0.22 0.56 21.76
C HIS A 48 1.10 0.84 20.55
N GLU A 49 0.53 0.69 19.36
CA GLU A 49 1.16 0.97 18.07
C GLU A 49 0.08 1.45 17.10
N PHE A 50 0.40 2.45 16.30
CA PHE A 50 -0.42 2.84 15.16
C PHE A 50 0.45 3.45 14.07
N SER A 51 0.00 3.30 12.83
CA SER A 51 0.57 3.97 11.65
C SER A 51 -0.36 5.11 11.23
N GLY A 52 0.21 6.28 10.90
CA GLY A 52 -0.56 7.35 10.26
C GLY A 52 -1.54 8.13 11.13
N ALA A 53 -1.46 8.06 12.47
CA ALA A 53 -2.45 8.76 13.29
C ALA A 53 -2.37 10.28 13.17
N GLY A 54 -3.54 10.91 13.29
CA GLY A 54 -3.68 12.35 13.38
C GLY A 54 -3.11 12.93 14.69
N GLU A 55 -2.83 14.23 14.69
CA GLU A 55 -2.29 14.95 15.87
C GLU A 55 -3.15 14.74 17.13
N GLY A 56 -4.48 14.69 16.98
CA GLY A 56 -5.42 14.49 18.09
C GLY A 56 -5.21 13.15 18.79
N GLN A 57 -5.18 12.05 18.03
CA GLN A 57 -4.94 10.70 18.54
C GLN A 57 -3.57 10.60 19.20
N LEU A 58 -2.51 11.10 18.54
CA LEU A 58 -1.16 11.08 19.08
C LEU A 58 -1.03 11.85 20.41
N ARG A 59 -1.68 13.01 20.52
CA ARG A 59 -1.74 13.80 21.77
C ARG A 59 -2.57 13.14 22.86
N GLN A 60 -3.65 12.45 22.50
CA GLN A 60 -4.48 11.72 23.45
C GLN A 60 -3.70 10.53 24.01
N PHE A 61 -3.17 9.66 23.15
CA PHE A 61 -2.37 8.51 23.59
C PHE A 61 -1.13 8.94 24.36
N THR A 62 -0.41 9.97 23.93
CA THR A 62 0.74 10.48 24.69
C THR A 62 0.33 10.93 26.09
N ARG A 63 -0.82 11.61 26.25
CA ARG A 63 -1.32 11.99 27.57
C ARG A 63 -1.71 10.77 28.40
N ASP A 64 -2.38 9.80 27.82
CA ASP A 64 -2.83 8.59 28.51
C ASP A 64 -1.65 7.74 28.97
N VAL A 65 -0.61 7.61 28.13
CA VAL A 65 0.63 6.91 28.47
C VAL A 65 1.40 7.64 29.55
N ILE A 66 1.50 8.98 29.49
CA ILE A 66 2.14 9.78 30.57
C ILE A 66 1.37 9.60 31.88
N GLN A 67 0.04 9.70 31.86
CA GLN A 67 -0.77 9.49 33.06
C GLN A 67 -0.59 8.09 33.63
N LYS A 68 -0.54 7.07 32.77
CA LYS A 68 -0.29 5.68 33.19
C LYS A 68 1.13 5.51 33.73
N ALA A 69 2.12 6.16 33.14
CA ALA A 69 3.50 6.18 33.62
C ALA A 69 3.60 6.82 35.00
N GLU A 70 3.02 8.00 35.20
CA GLU A 70 2.96 8.68 36.50
C GLU A 70 2.20 7.85 37.55
N PHE A 71 1.12 7.17 37.13
CA PHE A 71 0.36 6.24 37.96
C PHE A 71 1.22 5.05 38.40
N GLU A 72 2.11 4.54 37.54
CA GLU A 72 3.00 3.42 37.85
C GLU A 72 4.31 3.84 38.53
N ASN A 73 4.72 5.11 38.40
CA ASN A 73 5.97 5.67 38.94
C ASN A 73 5.88 6.05 40.43
N VAL A 74 5.32 5.16 41.24
CA VAL A 74 5.17 5.36 42.69
C VAL A 74 5.93 4.28 43.43
N LEU A 75 6.74 4.69 44.40
CA LEU A 75 7.44 3.82 45.33
C LEU A 75 6.95 4.15 46.74
N LEU A 76 6.63 3.12 47.51
CA LEU A 76 6.50 3.26 48.96
C LEU A 76 7.80 2.76 49.58
N PRO A 77 8.65 3.64 50.15
CA PRO A 77 9.84 3.18 50.86
C PRO A 77 9.48 2.40 52.11
N ALA A 78 10.20 1.30 52.40
CA ALA A 78 9.99 0.50 53.60
C ALA A 78 10.11 1.34 54.88
N GLU A 79 11.08 2.27 54.91
CA GLU A 79 11.30 3.19 56.02
C GLU A 79 10.10 4.10 56.29
N ASN A 80 9.45 4.58 55.24
CA ASN A 80 8.27 5.45 55.37
C ASN A 80 7.08 4.67 55.93
N LEU A 81 6.96 3.39 55.59
CA LEU A 81 5.95 2.52 56.14
C LEU A 81 6.21 2.20 57.63
N VAL A 82 7.46 1.98 58.02
CA VAL A 82 7.87 1.78 59.42
C VAL A 82 7.59 3.04 60.24
N LYS A 83 7.99 4.22 59.77
CA LYS A 83 7.70 5.51 60.42
C LYS A 83 6.20 5.73 60.62
N PHE A 84 5.39 5.38 59.61
CA PHE A 84 3.94 5.50 59.69
C PHE A 84 3.33 4.59 60.76
N TYR A 85 3.71 3.31 60.80
CA TYR A 85 3.19 2.38 61.81
C TYR A 85 3.69 2.71 63.22
N ALA A 86 4.94 3.14 63.38
CA ALA A 86 5.46 3.61 64.67
C ALA A 86 4.64 4.78 65.24
N ALA A 87 4.12 5.67 64.39
CA ALA A 87 3.32 6.82 64.80
C ALA A 87 1.83 6.50 65.03
N LYS A 88 1.24 5.54 64.30
CA LYS A 88 -0.22 5.28 64.29
C LYS A 88 -0.64 3.97 64.96
N ASP A 89 0.26 3.00 65.08
CA ASP A 89 0.01 1.68 65.65
C ASP A 89 1.30 1.09 66.26
N PRO A 90 1.76 1.60 67.42
CA PRO A 90 3.02 1.20 68.06
C PRO A 90 3.07 -0.27 68.51
N SER A 91 1.93 -0.97 68.41
CA SER A 91 1.81 -2.39 68.76
C SER A 91 2.46 -3.33 67.72
N LYS A 92 2.71 -2.82 66.51
CA LYS A 92 3.39 -3.57 65.45
C LYS A 92 4.89 -3.38 65.52
N SER A 93 5.62 -4.49 65.65
CA SER A 93 7.07 -4.48 65.59
C SER A 93 7.57 -4.15 64.18
N GLU A 94 8.82 -3.74 64.04
CA GLU A 94 9.44 -3.53 62.72
C GLU A 94 9.43 -4.80 61.86
N GLU A 95 9.53 -5.99 62.48
CA GLU A 95 9.43 -7.29 61.81
C GLU A 95 8.03 -7.55 61.23
N ASP A 96 6.98 -7.15 61.95
CA ASP A 96 5.59 -7.23 61.45
C ASP A 96 5.39 -6.30 60.25
N VAL A 97 5.97 -5.09 60.29
CA VAL A 97 5.92 -4.13 59.19
C VAL A 97 6.71 -4.62 57.99
N GLY A 98 7.87 -5.27 58.20
CA GLY A 98 8.66 -5.91 57.16
C GLY A 98 7.89 -7.02 56.44
N THR A 99 7.12 -7.82 57.17
CA THR A 99 6.24 -8.85 56.59
C THR A 99 5.12 -8.24 55.75
N ILE A 100 4.53 -7.14 56.21
CA ILE A 100 3.51 -6.40 55.48
C ILE A 100 4.10 -5.80 54.20
N TYR A 101 5.31 -5.24 54.26
CA TYR A 101 6.03 -4.70 53.11
C TYR A 101 6.34 -5.79 52.07
N GLY A 102 6.85 -6.95 52.51
CA GLY A 102 7.13 -8.09 51.66
C GLY A 102 5.89 -8.62 50.94
N LYS A 103 4.72 -8.59 51.58
CA LYS A 103 3.43 -8.90 50.94
C LYS A 103 3.01 -7.86 49.91
N CYS A 104 3.32 -6.58 50.12
CA CYS A 104 3.10 -5.57 49.09
C CYS A 104 4.01 -5.81 47.88
N ALA A 105 5.29 -6.05 48.11
CA ALA A 105 6.27 -6.26 47.05
C ALA A 105 5.98 -7.51 46.19
N SER A 106 5.51 -8.59 46.81
CA SER A 106 5.16 -9.83 46.11
C SER A 106 3.90 -9.76 45.25
N GLN A 107 3.04 -8.75 45.45
CA GLN A 107 1.84 -8.53 44.65
C GLN A 107 2.11 -7.70 43.38
N VAL A 108 3.33 -7.19 43.19
CA VAL A 108 3.71 -6.42 42.01
C VAL A 108 3.82 -7.37 40.81
N LYS A 109 3.00 -7.14 39.77
CA LYS A 109 3.02 -7.91 38.52
C LYS A 109 4.16 -7.42 37.62
N GLY A 110 5.12 -8.28 37.28
CA GLY A 110 6.24 -7.98 36.37
C GLY A 110 7.61 -8.12 37.05
N PRO A 111 8.72 -7.86 36.31
CA PRO A 111 10.07 -7.96 36.86
C PRO A 111 10.29 -6.93 37.99
N ASN A 112 10.55 -7.42 39.20
CA ASN A 112 10.80 -6.62 40.41
C ASN A 112 12.01 -7.17 41.18
N PRO A 113 13.24 -7.05 40.62
CA PRO A 113 14.43 -7.70 41.15
C PRO A 113 14.80 -7.25 42.58
N GLU A 114 14.44 -6.02 42.94
CA GLU A 114 14.70 -5.42 44.26
C GLU A 114 13.57 -5.66 45.27
N ASN A 115 12.53 -6.41 44.88
CA ASN A 115 11.36 -6.74 45.71
C ASN A 115 10.78 -5.49 46.42
N LEU A 116 10.53 -4.43 45.65
CA LEU A 116 10.01 -3.15 46.13
C LEU A 116 8.48 -3.08 46.06
N CYS A 117 7.86 -2.34 46.98
CA CYS A 117 6.42 -2.04 46.97
C CYS A 117 6.16 -0.83 46.04
N VAL A 118 5.73 -1.09 44.80
CA VAL A 118 5.66 -0.07 43.73
C VAL A 118 4.33 -0.03 43.00
N GLY A 119 4.11 1.05 42.23
CA GLY A 119 3.01 1.22 41.29
C GLY A 119 1.61 1.17 41.93
N ALA A 120 0.69 0.47 41.26
CA ALA A 120 -0.70 0.38 41.72
C ALA A 120 -0.85 -0.32 43.09
N VAL A 121 0.02 -1.30 43.38
CA VAL A 121 -0.02 -2.04 44.65
C VAL A 121 0.33 -1.13 45.82
N ALA A 122 1.40 -0.33 45.69
CA ALA A 122 1.80 0.64 46.70
C ALA A 122 0.69 1.66 46.99
N ARG A 123 0.03 2.16 45.94
CA ARG A 123 -1.09 3.11 46.09
C ARG A 123 -2.35 2.50 46.69
N ASN A 124 -2.69 1.26 46.32
CA ASN A 124 -3.80 0.55 46.94
C ASN A 124 -3.55 0.28 48.44
N MET A 125 -2.30 0.00 48.79
CA MET A 125 -1.87 -0.13 50.18
C MET A 125 -1.99 1.19 50.93
N VAL A 126 -1.44 2.30 50.41
CA VAL A 126 -1.57 3.64 51.01
C VAL A 126 -3.04 4.04 51.16
N LYS A 127 -3.87 3.79 50.13
CA LYS A 127 -5.33 4.04 50.16
C LYS A 127 -6.03 3.23 51.25
N SER A 128 -5.67 1.97 51.43
CA SER A 128 -6.22 1.10 52.48
C SER A 128 -5.80 1.57 53.87
N LEU A 129 -4.56 2.03 54.05
CA LEU A 129 -4.07 2.58 55.31
C LEU A 129 -4.74 3.92 55.65
N ARG A 130 -4.91 4.81 54.66
CA ARG A 130 -5.71 6.05 54.80
C ARG A 130 -7.12 5.77 55.27
N LYS A 131 -7.79 4.77 54.66
CA LYS A 131 -9.15 4.38 55.06
C LYS A 131 -9.21 3.85 56.50
N LYS A 132 -8.15 3.18 56.98
CA LYS A 132 -8.12 2.54 58.29
C LYS A 132 -7.68 3.49 59.43
N TYR A 133 -6.69 4.35 59.18
CA TYR A 133 -6.04 5.18 60.20
C TYR A 133 -6.25 6.70 60.00
N GLY A 134 -7.04 7.09 59.00
CA GLY A 134 -7.34 8.50 58.64
C GLY A 134 -6.22 9.21 57.88
N ASP A 135 -5.04 8.60 57.79
CA ASP A 135 -3.86 9.11 57.10
C ASP A 135 -3.01 7.93 56.54
N GLY A 136 -2.04 8.17 55.66
CA GLY A 136 -1.24 7.12 55.02
C GLY A 136 0.24 7.47 54.89
N PRO A 137 1.11 6.47 54.69
CA PRO A 137 2.55 6.68 54.57
C PRO A 137 2.90 7.49 53.33
N GLU A 138 3.98 8.28 53.42
CA GLU A 138 4.51 9.07 52.30
C GLU A 138 5.14 8.17 51.23
N THR A 139 4.77 8.42 49.98
CA THR A 139 5.32 7.74 48.80
C THR A 139 6.32 8.64 48.07
N THR A 140 7.35 8.05 47.49
CA THR A 140 8.33 8.72 46.63
C THR A 140 8.12 8.34 45.16
N VAL A 141 8.77 9.06 44.26
CA VAL A 141 8.81 8.71 42.83
C VAL A 141 9.87 7.63 42.63
N ARG A 142 9.57 6.59 41.85
CA ARG A 142 10.49 5.46 41.64
C ARG A 142 11.62 5.80 40.66
N PHE A 143 11.30 6.56 39.62
CA PHE A 143 12.20 6.99 38.56
C PHE A 143 12.18 8.51 38.46
N GLU A 144 13.33 9.14 38.69
CA GLU A 144 13.55 10.54 38.35
C GLU A 144 14.16 10.62 36.94
N PRO A 145 13.75 11.58 36.10
CA PRO A 145 14.39 11.78 34.80
C PRO A 145 15.84 12.23 35.02
N GLU A 146 16.81 11.49 34.46
CA GLU A 146 18.21 11.92 34.46
C GLU A 146 18.34 13.24 33.68
N GLU A 147 18.99 14.25 34.27
CA GLU A 147 19.41 15.43 33.53
C GLU A 147 20.49 15.01 32.52
N PRO A 148 20.44 15.49 31.26
CA PRO A 148 21.38 15.07 30.22
C PRO A 148 22.81 15.42 30.63
N LYS A 149 23.62 14.38 30.88
CA LYS A 149 25.07 14.49 31.06
C LYS A 149 25.70 14.86 29.72
N ALA A 150 26.56 15.87 29.73
CA ALA A 150 27.38 16.23 28.58
C ALA A 150 28.26 15.05 28.14
N GLU A 151 28.38 14.86 26.83
CA GLU A 151 29.04 13.76 26.14
C GLU A 151 30.46 13.46 26.67
N GLY A 152 30.77 12.17 26.82
CA GLY A 152 32.09 11.63 27.09
C GLY A 152 32.19 10.14 26.78
N ASP A 153 33.23 9.77 26.06
CA ASP A 153 33.55 8.48 25.41
C ASP A 153 33.47 7.20 26.28
N GLY A 154 33.15 6.07 25.61
CA GLY A 154 33.93 4.83 25.76
C GLY A 154 33.27 3.54 26.29
N ALA A 155 33.29 2.51 25.41
CA ALA A 155 33.58 1.07 25.65
C ALA A 155 32.49 0.02 26.03
N GLU A 156 32.26 -0.87 25.04
CA GLU A 156 32.02 -2.33 24.97
C GLU A 156 31.51 -3.20 26.17
N SER A 157 30.60 -4.15 25.88
CA SER A 157 30.87 -5.62 25.93
C SER A 157 29.68 -6.51 25.49
N LYS A 158 29.99 -7.74 25.05
CA LYS A 158 29.21 -8.76 24.28
C LYS A 158 28.60 -9.90 25.12
N GLN A 159 27.60 -10.63 24.56
CA GLN A 159 27.42 -12.12 24.43
C GLN A 159 25.91 -12.52 24.34
N GLN A 160 25.32 -13.01 23.22
CA GLN A 160 25.22 -14.38 22.62
C GLN A 160 24.57 -15.48 23.51
N ALA A 161 23.70 -16.44 23.11
CA ALA A 161 22.83 -16.73 21.94
C ALA A 161 21.94 -18.01 22.19
N LYS A 162 20.69 -18.06 21.62
CA LYS A 162 19.97 -19.16 20.85
C LYS A 162 19.69 -20.61 21.45
N PRO A 163 18.87 -21.53 20.82
CA PRO A 163 17.38 -21.58 20.68
C PRO A 163 16.75 -23.05 20.69
N ARG A 164 15.50 -23.23 20.18
CA ARG A 164 14.77 -24.46 19.70
C ARG A 164 13.69 -25.06 20.65
N ALA A 165 12.53 -25.61 20.23
CA ALA A 165 11.77 -25.72 18.98
C ALA A 165 10.32 -26.23 19.31
N ARG A 166 9.38 -25.88 18.44
CA ARG A 166 7.91 -26.16 18.33
C ARG A 166 7.61 -27.51 17.67
N GLY A 167 6.43 -28.15 17.59
CA GLY A 167 4.98 -27.92 17.80
C GLY A 167 4.28 -29.28 17.43
N LYS A 168 3.03 -29.63 17.77
CA LYS A 168 1.72 -29.31 17.12
C LYS A 168 0.59 -29.98 17.94
N SER A 169 -0.39 -29.26 18.50
CA SER A 169 -1.69 -28.78 17.96
C SER A 169 -2.85 -29.80 17.97
N ASP A 170 -3.77 -29.63 18.92
CA ASP A 170 -5.23 -29.77 18.72
C ASP A 170 -5.97 -28.92 19.78
N SER A 171 -6.82 -28.02 19.33
CA SER A 171 -7.35 -26.85 20.07
C SER A 171 -8.43 -27.16 21.10
N ALA A 172 -8.36 -26.56 22.29
CA ALA A 172 -9.36 -26.72 23.37
C ALA A 172 -9.88 -25.38 23.94
N ASN A 173 -11.19 -25.33 24.20
CA ASN A 173 -11.98 -24.21 24.74
C ASN A 173 -11.32 -23.49 25.97
N LEU A 174 -10.93 -22.22 25.81
CA LEU A 174 -10.07 -21.46 26.77
C LEU A 174 -10.72 -21.09 28.12
N HIS A 175 -12.05 -21.11 28.25
CA HIS A 175 -12.70 -20.70 29.51
C HIS A 175 -12.72 -21.79 30.59
N LEU A 176 -12.47 -23.04 30.21
CA LEU A 176 -12.36 -24.20 31.11
C LEU A 176 -11.01 -24.91 30.97
N ALA A 177 -10.09 -24.32 30.20
CA ALA A 177 -8.81 -24.92 29.86
C ALA A 177 -7.88 -24.96 31.09
N THR A 178 -7.23 -26.11 31.31
CA THR A 178 -6.18 -26.20 32.32
C THR A 178 -4.99 -25.34 31.88
N LYS A 179 -4.11 -25.03 32.84
CA LYS A 179 -2.88 -24.26 32.57
C LYS A 179 -2.07 -24.87 31.42
N GLU A 180 -2.04 -26.20 31.29
CA GLU A 180 -1.34 -26.84 30.17
C GLU A 180 -2.00 -26.58 28.81
N GLN A 181 -3.34 -26.60 28.74
CA GLN A 181 -4.07 -26.33 27.49
C GLN A 181 -3.96 -24.87 27.04
N LEU A 182 -3.93 -23.93 27.99
CA LEU A 182 -3.70 -22.51 27.71
C LEU A 182 -2.29 -22.25 27.18
N MET A 183 -1.28 -22.91 27.74
CA MET A 183 0.09 -22.78 27.26
C MET A 183 0.25 -23.36 25.85
N ALA A 184 -0.41 -24.48 25.54
CA ALA A 184 -0.39 -25.09 24.22
C ALA A 184 -1.08 -24.23 23.13
N GLU A 185 -2.19 -23.59 23.45
CA GLU A 185 -2.84 -22.63 22.54
C GLU A 185 -1.96 -21.39 22.30
N LEU A 186 -1.32 -20.89 23.36
CA LEU A 186 -0.46 -19.72 23.27
C LEU A 186 0.78 -20.00 22.40
N GLU A 187 1.30 -21.22 22.48
CA GLU A 187 2.40 -21.70 21.63
C GLU A 187 1.97 -21.86 20.17
N LYS A 188 0.77 -22.41 19.91
CA LYS A 188 0.16 -22.48 18.56
C LYS A 188 -0.06 -21.10 17.93
N ARG A 189 -0.46 -20.11 18.72
CA ARG A 189 -0.64 -18.72 18.23
C ARG A 189 0.68 -18.05 17.94
N LEU A 190 1.69 -18.26 18.79
CA LEU A 190 3.04 -17.80 18.51
C LEU A 190 3.56 -18.48 17.24
N GLU A 191 3.22 -19.76 16.99
CA GLU A 191 3.51 -20.48 15.74
C GLU A 191 2.96 -19.80 14.52
N ALA A 192 1.66 -19.53 14.50
CA ALA A 192 1.05 -18.76 13.43
C ALA A 192 1.67 -17.36 13.29
N GLU A 193 2.07 -16.72 14.39
CA GLU A 193 2.71 -15.39 14.37
C GLU A 193 4.17 -15.41 13.87
N GLU A 194 4.87 -16.55 13.98
CA GLU A 194 6.23 -16.72 13.43
C GLU A 194 6.18 -17.26 11.99
N GLU A 195 5.20 -18.08 11.63
CA GLU A 195 4.91 -18.46 10.23
C GLU A 195 4.49 -17.21 9.43
N ALA A 196 3.57 -16.39 9.95
CA ALA A 196 3.21 -15.13 9.33
C ALA A 196 4.41 -14.17 9.20
N LYS A 197 5.29 -14.13 10.20
CA LYS A 197 6.55 -13.36 10.10
C LYS A 197 7.54 -13.94 9.11
N SER A 198 7.64 -15.26 8.98
CA SER A 198 8.51 -15.87 7.99
C SER A 198 7.96 -15.74 6.58
N GLU A 199 6.64 -15.76 6.40
CA GLU A 199 5.99 -15.42 5.13
C GLU A 199 6.24 -13.94 4.78
N GLU A 200 6.10 -13.03 5.75
CA GLU A 200 6.49 -11.61 5.57
C GLU A 200 7.99 -11.41 5.29
N GLU A 201 8.88 -12.16 5.95
CA GLU A 201 10.34 -12.11 5.72
C GLU A 201 10.76 -12.78 4.39
N GLU A 202 10.09 -13.86 3.96
CA GLU A 202 10.29 -14.51 2.65
C GLU A 202 9.74 -13.63 1.51
N ASP A 203 8.64 -12.91 1.70
CA ASP A 203 8.13 -11.92 0.75
C ASP A 203 9.11 -10.74 0.58
N ASP A 204 9.76 -10.29 1.67
CA ASP A 204 10.80 -9.25 1.65
C ASP A 204 12.10 -9.73 0.96
N ASP A 205 12.52 -10.98 1.16
CA ASP A 205 13.69 -11.57 0.49
C ASP A 205 13.41 -11.90 -1.01
N ALA A 206 12.17 -12.29 -1.35
CA ALA A 206 11.73 -12.51 -2.73
C ALA A 206 11.65 -11.21 -3.55
N GLU A 207 11.36 -10.05 -2.94
CA GLU A 207 11.43 -8.76 -3.62
C GLU A 207 12.87 -8.39 -4.06
N PHE A 208 13.90 -8.93 -3.40
CA PHE A 208 15.31 -8.68 -3.77
C PHE A 208 15.81 -9.59 -4.90
N GLU A 209 15.33 -10.85 -4.99
CA GLU A 209 15.82 -11.83 -5.97
C GLU A 209 15.40 -11.48 -7.42
N HIS A 210 14.31 -10.72 -7.58
CA HIS A 210 13.77 -10.31 -8.89
C HIS A 210 14.01 -8.84 -9.23
N SER A 211 14.93 -8.20 -8.52
CA SER A 211 15.39 -6.86 -8.85
C SER A 211 16.16 -6.86 -10.17
N TRP A 212 15.88 -5.87 -11.01
CA TRP A 212 16.64 -5.67 -12.23
C TRP A 212 18.10 -5.35 -11.92
N THR A 213 19.01 -5.87 -12.74
CA THR A 213 20.43 -5.53 -12.67
C THR A 213 20.93 -5.14 -14.06
N PRO A 214 21.80 -4.11 -14.17
CA PRO A 214 22.30 -3.68 -15.46
C PRO A 214 23.04 -4.80 -16.21
N SER A 215 22.58 -5.08 -17.43
CA SER A 215 23.26 -5.97 -18.37
C SER A 215 24.27 -5.22 -19.23
N PRO A 216 25.38 -5.84 -19.68
CA PRO A 216 26.25 -5.27 -20.70
C PRO A 216 25.61 -5.21 -22.08
N PHE A 217 24.47 -5.91 -22.28
CA PHE A 217 23.69 -5.88 -23.50
C PHE A 217 22.39 -5.09 -23.29
N PRO A 218 21.84 -4.46 -24.34
CA PRO A 218 20.54 -3.81 -24.27
C PRO A 218 19.44 -4.81 -23.91
N GLU A 219 18.48 -4.37 -23.11
CA GLU A 219 17.29 -5.15 -22.79
C GLU A 219 16.44 -5.37 -24.04
N ARG A 220 15.80 -6.54 -24.16
CA ARG A 220 14.94 -6.83 -25.31
C ARG A 220 13.67 -5.97 -25.26
N VAL A 221 13.01 -5.95 -24.10
CA VAL A 221 11.78 -5.20 -23.87
C VAL A 221 11.79 -4.57 -22.48
N THR A 222 11.59 -3.25 -22.43
CA THR A 222 11.34 -2.51 -21.19
C THR A 222 9.88 -2.09 -21.13
N ILE A 223 9.21 -2.43 -20.03
CA ILE A 223 7.80 -2.12 -19.78
C ILE A 223 7.75 -1.01 -18.75
N ILE A 224 7.08 0.09 -19.07
CA ILE A 224 6.96 1.26 -18.19
C ILE A 224 5.56 1.26 -17.58
N GLY A 225 5.46 0.89 -16.30
CA GLY A 225 4.22 0.86 -15.53
C GLY A 225 3.87 -0.51 -14.94
N GLY A 226 3.48 -0.52 -13.66
CA GLY A 226 3.17 -1.73 -12.88
C GLY A 226 1.68 -2.01 -12.69
N GLY A 227 0.81 -1.47 -13.55
CA GLY A 227 -0.62 -1.76 -13.54
C GLY A 227 -0.98 -3.05 -14.30
N PRO A 228 -2.28 -3.40 -14.40
CA PRO A 228 -2.72 -4.61 -15.09
C PRO A 228 -2.22 -4.74 -16.55
N ALA A 229 -2.14 -3.63 -17.28
CA ALA A 229 -1.59 -3.62 -18.64
C ALA A 229 -0.09 -3.99 -18.67
N GLY A 230 0.73 -3.34 -17.85
CA GLY A 230 2.17 -3.60 -17.80
C GLY A 230 2.50 -4.99 -17.28
N LEU A 231 1.81 -5.45 -16.22
CA LEU A 231 2.00 -6.79 -15.69
C LEU A 231 1.55 -7.88 -16.67
N SER A 232 0.45 -7.66 -17.40
CA SER A 232 0.06 -8.59 -18.46
C SER A 232 1.07 -8.63 -19.60
N ALA A 233 1.60 -7.46 -20.01
CA ALA A 233 2.69 -7.42 -20.99
C ALA A 233 3.92 -8.18 -20.50
N ALA A 234 4.28 -8.03 -19.22
CA ALA A 234 5.43 -8.71 -18.62
C ALA A 234 5.27 -10.23 -18.64
N ILE A 235 4.10 -10.74 -18.26
CA ILE A 235 3.81 -12.18 -18.30
C ILE A 235 4.00 -12.74 -19.72
N TYR A 236 3.44 -12.07 -20.74
CA TYR A 236 3.55 -12.56 -22.12
C TYR A 236 4.97 -12.46 -22.68
N ALA A 237 5.67 -11.34 -22.43
CA ALA A 237 7.05 -11.16 -22.87
C ALA A 237 8.01 -12.14 -22.17
N ALA A 238 7.83 -12.36 -20.87
CA ALA A 238 8.63 -13.32 -20.09
C ALA A 238 8.44 -14.75 -20.61
N ARG A 239 7.19 -15.16 -20.87
CA ARG A 239 6.87 -16.47 -21.46
C ARG A 239 7.40 -16.66 -22.88
N ALA A 240 7.62 -15.57 -23.61
CA ALA A 240 8.27 -15.59 -24.92
C ALA A 240 9.82 -15.63 -24.84
N GLY A 241 10.39 -15.67 -23.63
CA GLY A 241 11.84 -15.69 -23.44
C GLY A 241 12.51 -14.33 -23.66
N LEU A 242 11.76 -13.23 -23.56
CA LEU A 242 12.29 -11.88 -23.76
C LEU A 242 12.90 -11.25 -22.50
N LYS A 243 12.87 -11.95 -21.34
CA LYS A 243 13.40 -11.47 -20.04
C LYS A 243 13.03 -9.99 -19.76
N PRO A 244 11.73 -9.61 -19.75
CA PRO A 244 11.34 -8.20 -19.72
C PRO A 244 11.71 -7.52 -18.39
N VAL A 245 12.02 -6.23 -18.49
CA VAL A 245 12.25 -5.35 -17.33
C VAL A 245 11.02 -4.47 -17.12
N VAL A 246 10.39 -4.55 -15.95
CA VAL A 246 9.26 -3.69 -15.58
C VAL A 246 9.74 -2.55 -14.70
N VAL A 247 9.63 -1.32 -15.18
CA VAL A 247 9.97 -0.11 -14.44
C VAL A 247 8.70 0.49 -13.87
N ALA A 248 8.56 0.48 -12.54
CA ALA A 248 7.38 1.03 -11.87
C ALA A 248 7.69 1.41 -10.42
N PRO A 249 7.03 2.45 -9.86
CA PRO A 249 7.07 2.71 -8.44
C PRO A 249 6.54 1.51 -7.61
N PRO A 250 7.04 1.29 -6.39
CA PRO A 250 6.56 0.22 -5.50
C PRO A 250 5.04 0.25 -5.28
N MET A 251 4.48 1.46 -5.16
CA MET A 251 3.04 1.69 -5.11
C MET A 251 2.55 2.17 -6.49
N GLY A 252 2.31 1.24 -7.41
CA GLY A 252 2.01 1.52 -8.82
C GLY A 252 0.64 1.01 -9.28
N GLY A 253 -0.06 1.81 -10.08
CA GLY A 253 -1.33 1.43 -10.71
C GLY A 253 -2.58 1.78 -9.89
N GLN A 254 -3.62 2.22 -10.58
CA GLN A 254 -4.83 2.77 -9.95
C GLN A 254 -5.57 1.78 -9.04
N LEU A 255 -5.46 0.48 -9.28
CA LEU A 255 -6.05 -0.55 -8.43
C LEU A 255 -5.43 -0.59 -7.03
N GLN A 256 -4.15 -0.21 -6.87
CA GLN A 256 -3.52 -0.20 -5.54
C GLN A 256 -4.16 0.82 -4.58
N GLY A 257 -4.76 1.88 -5.13
CA GLY A 257 -5.47 2.89 -4.34
C GLY A 257 -6.94 2.56 -4.05
N LYS A 258 -7.46 1.42 -4.53
CA LYS A 258 -8.85 1.01 -4.29
C LYS A 258 -8.93 0.15 -3.04
N GLY A 259 -9.56 0.69 -1.99
CA GLY A 259 -9.87 -0.03 -0.74
C GLY A 259 -11.16 -0.85 -0.80
N VAL A 260 -11.70 -1.11 -1.99
CA VAL A 260 -12.93 -1.90 -2.22
C VAL A 260 -12.59 -3.13 -3.06
N ASP A 261 -13.42 -4.16 -2.95
CA ASP A 261 -13.29 -5.39 -3.71
C ASP A 261 -13.50 -5.14 -5.21
N VAL A 262 -12.70 -5.84 -6.02
CA VAL A 262 -12.81 -5.86 -7.47
C VAL A 262 -13.74 -7.00 -7.87
N GLU A 263 -14.97 -6.66 -8.26
CA GLU A 263 -16.00 -7.65 -8.62
C GLU A 263 -16.08 -7.92 -10.14
N ASN A 264 -15.45 -7.08 -10.96
CA ASN A 264 -15.62 -7.07 -12.42
C ASN A 264 -14.38 -7.55 -13.19
N TYR A 265 -13.40 -8.16 -12.51
CA TYR A 265 -12.25 -8.81 -13.14
C TYR A 265 -12.49 -10.32 -13.23
N PRO A 266 -12.66 -10.90 -14.43
CA PRO A 266 -13.07 -12.29 -14.57
C PRO A 266 -12.01 -13.25 -14.01
N GLY A 267 -12.47 -14.26 -13.26
CA GLY A 267 -11.60 -15.27 -12.65
C GLY A 267 -11.10 -14.92 -11.25
N LEU A 268 -11.34 -13.70 -10.77
CA LEU A 268 -11.09 -13.26 -9.40
C LEU A 268 -12.41 -12.80 -8.78
N PHE A 269 -12.68 -13.17 -7.53
CA PHE A 269 -13.91 -12.81 -6.82
C PHE A 269 -13.59 -12.45 -5.38
N ASN A 270 -14.15 -11.34 -4.88
CA ASN A 270 -13.87 -10.81 -3.53
C ASN A 270 -12.38 -10.59 -3.26
N VAL A 271 -11.68 -10.02 -4.24
CA VAL A 271 -10.25 -9.70 -4.14
C VAL A 271 -10.09 -8.19 -4.20
N THR A 272 -9.31 -7.61 -3.30
CA THR A 272 -9.02 -6.18 -3.30
C THR A 272 -8.16 -5.78 -4.50
N GLY A 273 -8.23 -4.51 -4.91
CA GLY A 273 -7.40 -3.98 -5.97
C GLY A 273 -5.89 -4.26 -5.81
N PRO A 274 -5.29 -4.02 -4.62
CA PRO A 274 -3.90 -4.40 -4.33
C PRO A 274 -3.62 -5.89 -4.53
N ALA A 275 -4.49 -6.77 -4.05
CA ALA A 275 -4.29 -8.21 -4.17
C ALA A 275 -4.32 -8.70 -5.63
N VAL A 276 -5.17 -8.11 -6.49
CA VAL A 276 -5.14 -8.37 -7.94
C VAL A 276 -3.77 -8.02 -8.54
N VAL A 277 -3.22 -6.86 -8.19
CA VAL A 277 -1.91 -6.40 -8.70
C VAL A 277 -0.79 -7.30 -8.19
N SER A 278 -0.79 -7.66 -6.91
CA SER A 278 0.22 -8.57 -6.32
C SER A 278 0.21 -9.94 -7.00
N LEU A 279 -0.97 -10.53 -7.23
CA LEU A 279 -1.08 -11.82 -7.94
C LEU A 279 -0.52 -11.74 -9.37
N MET A 280 -0.83 -10.67 -10.11
CA MET A 280 -0.28 -10.47 -11.46
C MET A 280 1.24 -10.25 -11.44
N ARG A 281 1.77 -9.54 -10.43
CA ARG A 281 3.20 -9.31 -10.24
C ARG A 281 3.94 -10.62 -9.96
N GLN A 282 3.43 -11.42 -9.02
CA GLN A 282 3.96 -12.75 -8.71
C GLN A 282 3.98 -13.64 -9.95
N GLN A 283 2.90 -13.65 -10.73
CA GLN A 283 2.86 -14.41 -11.98
C GLN A 283 3.91 -13.94 -13.00
N ALA A 284 4.16 -12.64 -13.12
CA ALA A 284 5.20 -12.12 -14.01
C ALA A 284 6.60 -12.54 -13.54
N ILE A 285 6.84 -12.47 -12.23
CA ILE A 285 8.07 -12.91 -11.57
C ILE A 285 8.36 -14.39 -11.85
N GLU A 286 7.36 -15.27 -11.66
CA GLU A 286 7.50 -16.72 -11.87
C GLU A 286 7.93 -17.09 -13.31
N PHE A 287 7.60 -16.25 -14.30
CA PHE A 287 8.03 -16.46 -15.69
C PHE A 287 9.35 -15.77 -16.06
N GLY A 288 9.98 -15.06 -15.12
CA GLY A 288 11.30 -14.44 -15.30
C GLY A 288 11.27 -12.96 -15.70
N ALA A 289 10.19 -12.24 -15.40
CA ALA A 289 10.23 -10.78 -15.45
C ALA A 289 11.04 -10.21 -14.27
N THR A 290 11.82 -9.17 -14.52
CA THR A 290 12.53 -8.42 -13.47
C THR A 290 11.88 -7.06 -13.24
N PHE A 291 12.09 -6.49 -12.05
CA PHE A 291 11.45 -5.25 -11.63
C PHE A 291 12.47 -4.21 -11.20
N GLU A 292 12.30 -2.99 -11.69
CA GLU A 292 13.04 -1.81 -11.25
C GLU A 292 12.06 -0.86 -10.56
N ALA A 293 12.25 -0.65 -9.26
CA ALA A 293 11.36 0.10 -8.38
C ALA A 293 11.52 1.63 -8.52
N GLU A 294 11.41 2.13 -9.75
CA GLU A 294 11.74 3.51 -10.12
C GLU A 294 10.66 4.17 -11.00
N THR A 295 10.81 5.48 -11.19
CA THR A 295 9.95 6.26 -12.10
C THR A 295 10.75 6.66 -13.33
N VAL A 296 10.19 6.42 -14.51
CA VAL A 296 10.77 6.91 -15.77
C VAL A 296 10.58 8.42 -15.87
N VAL A 297 11.66 9.13 -16.19
CA VAL A 297 11.69 10.58 -16.36
C VAL A 297 11.73 10.95 -17.84
N GLU A 298 12.42 10.15 -18.66
CA GLU A 298 12.64 10.44 -20.07
C GLU A 298 12.86 9.14 -20.85
N VAL A 299 12.41 9.13 -22.11
CA VAL A 299 12.81 8.12 -23.10
C VAL A 299 13.58 8.84 -24.20
N ASP A 300 14.87 8.54 -24.35
CA ASP A 300 15.68 9.08 -25.44
C ASP A 300 15.56 8.14 -26.65
N ALA A 301 14.95 8.67 -27.72
CA ALA A 301 14.74 7.99 -28.98
C ALA A 301 15.59 8.58 -30.14
N SER A 302 16.64 9.36 -29.81
CA SER A 302 17.52 9.97 -30.82
C SER A 302 18.45 8.97 -31.51
N GLU A 303 18.75 7.86 -30.82
CA GLU A 303 19.57 6.75 -31.30
C GLU A 303 18.93 5.41 -30.91
N ARG A 304 19.45 4.31 -31.48
CA ARG A 304 19.08 2.94 -31.10
C ARG A 304 20.31 2.19 -30.61
N PRO A 305 20.19 1.33 -29.57
CA PRO A 305 19.00 1.04 -28.76
C PRO A 305 18.45 2.28 -28.01
N LEU A 306 17.16 2.26 -27.69
CA LEU A 306 16.49 3.35 -26.95
C LEU A 306 17.06 3.43 -25.53
N LYS A 307 17.05 4.63 -24.93
CA LYS A 307 17.49 4.81 -23.53
C LYS A 307 16.34 5.27 -22.67
N VAL A 308 15.93 4.43 -21.72
CA VAL A 308 14.92 4.76 -20.71
C VAL A 308 15.65 5.29 -19.48
N ARG A 309 15.50 6.58 -19.19
CA ARG A 309 16.11 7.23 -18.02
C ARG A 309 15.12 7.24 -16.88
N THR A 310 15.52 6.68 -15.75
CA THR A 310 14.77 6.72 -14.50
C THR A 310 15.35 7.79 -13.57
N ASN A 311 14.86 7.85 -12.33
CA ASN A 311 15.40 8.77 -11.33
C ASN A 311 16.86 8.45 -10.93
N SER A 312 17.32 7.20 -11.04
CA SER A 312 18.69 6.82 -10.66
C SER A 312 19.48 6.11 -11.76
N SER A 313 18.80 5.50 -12.71
CA SER A 313 19.36 4.49 -13.63
C SER A 313 19.07 4.85 -15.08
N VAL A 314 19.79 4.19 -15.99
CA VAL A 314 19.54 4.27 -17.43
C VAL A 314 19.50 2.84 -17.95
N ILE A 315 18.40 2.50 -18.62
CA ILE A 315 18.17 1.19 -19.21
C ILE A 315 18.24 1.35 -20.72
N GLU A 316 19.21 0.68 -21.35
CA GLU A 316 19.26 0.57 -22.81
C GLU A 316 18.34 -0.56 -23.26
N THR A 317 17.50 -0.34 -24.27
CA THR A 317 16.47 -1.30 -24.67
C THR A 317 16.09 -1.21 -26.14
N HIS A 318 15.76 -2.34 -26.75
CA HIS A 318 15.33 -2.38 -28.15
C HIS A 318 13.87 -1.95 -28.34
N ALA A 319 13.01 -2.39 -27.44
CA ALA A 319 11.57 -2.11 -27.47
C ALA A 319 11.05 -1.58 -26.13
N VAL A 320 10.11 -0.64 -26.20
CA VAL A 320 9.45 -0.06 -25.02
C VAL A 320 7.95 -0.29 -25.10
N VAL A 321 7.37 -0.82 -24.03
CA VAL A 321 5.91 -0.89 -23.83
C VAL A 321 5.50 0.15 -22.79
N VAL A 322 4.77 1.17 -23.22
CA VAL A 322 4.22 2.21 -22.37
C VAL A 322 2.89 1.73 -21.78
N ALA A 323 2.87 1.51 -20.48
CA ALA A 323 1.71 1.03 -19.71
C ALA A 323 1.47 1.91 -18.47
N THR A 324 1.75 3.21 -18.57
CA THR A 324 1.74 4.17 -17.45
C THR A 324 0.35 4.58 -16.97
N GLY A 325 -0.70 4.17 -17.69
CA GLY A 325 -2.10 4.40 -17.32
C GLY A 325 -2.52 5.87 -17.35
N ALA A 326 -3.61 6.14 -16.66
CA ALA A 326 -4.16 7.48 -16.47
C ALA A 326 -4.70 7.64 -15.05
N GLU A 327 -4.63 8.85 -14.51
CA GLU A 327 -5.16 9.16 -13.18
C GLU A 327 -6.52 9.84 -13.29
N SER A 328 -7.47 9.46 -12.42
CA SER A 328 -8.74 10.18 -12.29
C SER A 328 -8.48 11.61 -11.83
N ASN A 329 -9.11 12.57 -12.48
CA ASN A 329 -9.08 13.96 -12.03
C ASN A 329 -10.05 14.15 -10.86
N TRP A 330 -9.57 14.80 -9.80
CA TRP A 330 -10.34 15.07 -8.57
C TRP A 330 -10.53 16.58 -8.37
N LEU A 331 -11.54 16.97 -7.61
CA LEU A 331 -11.86 18.38 -7.37
C LEU A 331 -10.99 19.01 -6.28
N GLY A 332 -10.47 18.20 -5.35
CA GLY A 332 -9.68 18.66 -4.21
C GLY A 332 -10.51 19.40 -3.16
N VAL A 333 -11.82 19.11 -3.09
CA VAL A 333 -12.73 19.75 -2.13
C VAL A 333 -12.72 19.03 -0.78
N LYS A 334 -13.11 19.74 0.27
CA LYS A 334 -13.17 19.18 1.62
C LYS A 334 -14.11 17.95 1.66
N GLY A 335 -13.67 16.88 2.31
CA GLY A 335 -14.43 15.63 2.43
C GLY A 335 -14.28 14.68 1.23
N GLU A 336 -13.83 15.16 0.06
CA GLU A 336 -13.69 14.31 -1.13
C GLU A 336 -12.69 13.17 -0.90
N TYR A 337 -11.55 13.47 -0.26
CA TYR A 337 -10.52 12.47 -0.01
C TYR A 337 -10.93 11.49 1.11
N GLU A 338 -11.47 12.00 2.20
CA GLU A 338 -11.83 11.22 3.39
C GLU A 338 -12.93 10.19 3.12
N MET A 339 -13.78 10.42 2.12
CA MET A 339 -14.91 9.55 1.77
C MET A 339 -14.68 8.71 0.51
N ARG A 340 -13.45 8.65 -0.03
CA ARG A 340 -13.15 7.75 -1.14
C ARG A 340 -13.38 6.30 -0.71
N GLY A 341 -14.11 5.54 -1.53
CA GLY A 341 -14.55 4.19 -1.18
C GLY A 341 -15.70 4.13 -0.15
N GLY A 342 -16.04 5.24 0.50
CA GLY A 342 -17.19 5.39 1.39
C GLY A 342 -18.35 6.16 0.76
N GLY A 343 -18.49 6.14 -0.57
CA GLY A 343 -19.49 6.93 -1.29
C GLY A 343 -18.91 7.94 -2.26
N VAL A 344 -17.64 8.34 -2.13
CA VAL A 344 -16.95 9.10 -3.17
C VAL A 344 -16.25 8.14 -4.12
N SER A 345 -16.57 8.24 -5.41
CA SER A 345 -15.99 7.41 -6.48
C SER A 345 -15.63 8.25 -7.70
N SER A 346 -14.76 7.73 -8.55
CA SER A 346 -14.47 8.25 -9.90
C SER A 346 -14.84 7.26 -11.01
N CYS A 347 -15.54 6.17 -10.67
CA CYS A 347 -15.89 5.11 -11.61
C CYS A 347 -17.31 4.58 -11.33
N ALA A 348 -18.30 5.11 -12.04
CA ALA A 348 -19.68 4.63 -11.93
C ALA A 348 -19.87 3.15 -12.34
N THR A 349 -19.09 2.66 -13.30
CA THR A 349 -19.15 1.24 -13.73
C THR A 349 -18.60 0.28 -12.68
N CYS A 350 -17.71 0.76 -11.82
CA CYS A 350 -17.13 -0.01 -10.72
C CYS A 350 -18.12 -0.06 -9.54
N ASP A 351 -18.56 1.11 -9.07
CA ASP A 351 -19.19 1.21 -7.75
C ASP A 351 -20.70 1.45 -7.82
N GLY A 352 -21.24 1.78 -9.01
CA GLY A 352 -22.65 2.15 -9.19
C GLY A 352 -23.66 1.05 -8.83
N HIS A 353 -23.24 -0.21 -8.81
CA HIS A 353 -24.08 -1.32 -8.36
C HIS A 353 -24.42 -1.23 -6.86
N MET A 354 -23.48 -0.77 -6.04
CA MET A 354 -23.60 -0.69 -4.58
C MET A 354 -24.67 0.32 -4.13
N TYR A 355 -25.02 1.28 -5.00
CA TYR A 355 -25.97 2.37 -4.73
C TYR A 355 -27.33 2.14 -5.40
N ARG A 356 -27.73 0.87 -5.56
CA ARG A 356 -29.05 0.52 -6.12
C ARG A 356 -30.17 1.11 -5.27
N GLY A 357 -31.08 1.84 -5.91
CA GLY A 357 -32.22 2.50 -5.28
C GLY A 357 -31.88 3.70 -4.40
N LYS A 358 -30.60 4.11 -4.33
CA LYS A 358 -30.13 5.27 -3.55
C LYS A 358 -29.98 6.52 -4.42
N ASP A 359 -29.92 7.69 -3.79
CA ASP A 359 -29.75 8.96 -4.49
C ASP A 359 -28.25 9.27 -4.65
N VAL A 360 -27.84 9.59 -5.87
CA VAL A 360 -26.42 9.78 -6.20
C VAL A 360 -26.17 11.09 -6.93
N ILE A 361 -24.97 11.64 -6.76
CA ILE A 361 -24.53 12.87 -7.42
C ILE A 361 -23.45 12.52 -8.44
N VAL A 362 -23.51 13.13 -9.63
CA VAL A 362 -22.44 13.05 -10.64
C VAL A 362 -21.90 14.46 -10.87
N VAL A 363 -20.61 14.68 -10.68
CA VAL A 363 -19.97 15.98 -10.92
C VAL A 363 -19.21 15.95 -12.24
N GLY A 364 -19.63 16.76 -13.21
CA GLY A 364 -18.98 16.82 -14.51
C GLY A 364 -19.89 17.37 -15.62
N GLY A 365 -19.41 17.37 -16.85
CA GLY A 365 -20.20 17.83 -18.01
C GLY A 365 -19.58 17.54 -19.37
N GLY A 366 -18.63 16.61 -19.43
CA GLY A 366 -18.17 15.99 -20.68
C GLY A 366 -18.88 14.66 -20.91
N ASP A 367 -18.50 13.94 -21.97
CA ASP A 367 -19.12 12.64 -22.29
C ASP A 367 -19.01 11.64 -21.14
N THR A 368 -17.86 11.58 -20.45
CA THR A 368 -17.68 10.73 -19.25
C THR A 368 -18.77 10.95 -18.21
N ALA A 369 -19.09 12.21 -17.89
CA ALA A 369 -20.14 12.52 -16.91
C ALA A 369 -21.53 12.10 -17.39
N MET A 370 -21.81 12.24 -18.69
CA MET A 370 -23.11 11.86 -19.25
C MET A 370 -23.28 10.34 -19.28
N GLU A 371 -22.23 9.62 -19.69
CA GLU A 371 -22.21 8.16 -19.69
C GLU A 371 -22.36 7.60 -18.28
N GLU A 372 -21.61 8.13 -17.31
CA GLU A 372 -21.72 7.70 -15.91
C GLU A 372 -23.09 8.01 -15.32
N ALA A 373 -23.67 9.19 -15.60
CA ALA A 373 -25.03 9.52 -15.17
C ALA A 373 -26.07 8.54 -15.75
N LEU A 374 -25.94 8.17 -17.03
CA LEU A 374 -26.81 7.17 -17.66
C LEU A 374 -26.60 5.76 -17.12
N VAL A 375 -25.37 5.40 -16.74
CA VAL A 375 -25.06 4.12 -16.09
C VAL A 375 -25.77 4.04 -14.73
N LEU A 376 -25.61 5.07 -13.90
CA LEU A 376 -26.19 5.15 -12.56
C LEU A 376 -27.71 5.25 -12.60
N ALA A 377 -28.28 5.94 -13.59
CA ALA A 377 -29.73 6.07 -13.75
C ALA A 377 -30.46 4.74 -13.98
N ARG A 378 -29.73 3.65 -14.28
CA ARG A 378 -30.29 2.29 -14.39
C ARG A 378 -30.43 1.57 -13.05
N THR A 379 -29.63 1.95 -12.05
CA THR A 379 -29.56 1.25 -10.76
C THR A 379 -29.98 2.13 -9.59
N SER A 380 -29.59 3.40 -9.58
CA SER A 380 -29.87 4.39 -8.54
C SER A 380 -31.33 4.87 -8.56
N GLY A 381 -31.83 5.35 -7.42
CA GLY A 381 -33.18 5.91 -7.27
C GLY A 381 -33.32 7.24 -8.00
N SER A 382 -32.35 8.12 -7.84
CA SER A 382 -32.21 9.35 -8.62
C SER A 382 -30.74 9.71 -8.85
N VAL A 383 -30.48 10.49 -9.89
CA VAL A 383 -29.15 11.00 -10.22
C VAL A 383 -29.22 12.52 -10.31
N THR A 384 -28.37 13.22 -9.58
CA THR A 384 -28.21 14.68 -9.71
C THR A 384 -26.89 14.99 -10.39
N VAL A 385 -26.93 15.51 -11.61
CA VAL A 385 -25.74 15.97 -12.33
C VAL A 385 -25.44 17.41 -11.92
N VAL A 386 -24.25 17.65 -11.38
CA VAL A 386 -23.76 18.98 -10.99
C VAL A 386 -22.76 19.46 -12.05
N HIS A 387 -23.07 20.60 -12.67
CA HIS A 387 -22.22 21.19 -13.69
C HIS A 387 -21.99 22.68 -13.45
N ARG A 388 -20.73 23.11 -13.60
CA ARG A 388 -20.29 24.48 -13.31
C ARG A 388 -20.69 25.53 -14.35
N ARG A 389 -21.21 25.11 -15.50
CA ARG A 389 -21.66 26.00 -16.60
C ARG A 389 -23.16 25.80 -16.83
N ASP A 390 -23.72 26.52 -17.79
CA ASP A 390 -25.10 26.43 -18.25
C ASP A 390 -25.28 25.51 -19.48
N GLU A 391 -24.18 24.96 -20.01
CA GLU A 391 -24.18 24.00 -21.10
C GLU A 391 -23.15 22.87 -20.88
N PHE A 392 -23.44 21.67 -21.40
CA PHE A 392 -22.49 20.56 -21.41
C PHE A 392 -21.50 20.66 -22.57
N ARG A 393 -20.25 20.20 -22.33
CA ARG A 393 -19.25 19.96 -23.39
C ARG A 393 -19.51 18.65 -24.14
N ALA A 394 -20.28 17.74 -23.54
CA ALA A 394 -20.59 16.43 -24.09
C ALA A 394 -21.22 16.50 -25.49
N SER A 395 -21.12 15.39 -26.23
CA SER A 395 -21.81 15.19 -27.49
C SER A 395 -23.31 15.46 -27.33
N LYS A 396 -23.91 16.11 -28.35
CA LYS A 396 -25.30 16.57 -28.29
C LYS A 396 -26.29 15.46 -27.97
N ILE A 397 -26.04 14.26 -28.48
CA ILE A 397 -26.92 13.09 -28.28
C ILE A 397 -26.85 12.61 -26.82
N LEU A 398 -25.66 12.53 -26.23
CA LEU A 398 -25.51 12.13 -24.82
C LEU A 398 -26.10 13.18 -23.89
N ALA A 399 -25.78 14.46 -24.12
CA ALA A 399 -26.37 15.57 -23.37
C ALA A 399 -27.91 15.54 -23.41
N GLN A 400 -28.50 15.35 -24.59
CA GLN A 400 -29.95 15.26 -24.75
C GLN A 400 -30.54 14.07 -23.99
N ARG A 401 -29.94 12.89 -24.08
CA ARG A 401 -30.40 11.70 -23.34
C ARG A 401 -30.40 11.92 -21.83
N VAL A 402 -29.38 12.60 -21.31
CA VAL A 402 -29.29 12.93 -19.87
C VAL A 402 -30.36 13.95 -19.48
N MET A 403 -30.55 15.01 -20.28
CA MET A 403 -31.55 16.05 -20.02
C MET A 403 -33.00 15.53 -20.09
N GLU A 404 -33.27 14.52 -20.92
CA GLU A 404 -34.60 13.92 -21.09
C GLU A 404 -34.87 12.75 -20.13
N HIS A 405 -33.87 12.30 -19.37
CA HIS A 405 -34.02 11.11 -18.52
C HIS A 405 -34.85 11.42 -17.26
N PRO A 406 -35.90 10.66 -16.95
CA PRO A 406 -36.85 11.00 -15.88
C PRO A 406 -36.26 10.90 -14.46
N SER A 407 -35.23 10.09 -14.25
CA SER A 407 -34.55 9.95 -12.96
C SER A 407 -33.31 10.85 -12.81
N ILE A 408 -32.98 11.65 -13.83
CA ILE A 408 -31.82 12.54 -13.79
C ILE A 408 -32.28 13.98 -13.65
N SER A 409 -31.74 14.68 -12.65
CA SER A 409 -31.89 16.11 -12.47
C SER A 409 -30.56 16.82 -12.69
N ILE A 410 -30.59 18.06 -13.18
CA ILE A 410 -29.36 18.81 -13.48
C ILE A 410 -29.31 20.09 -12.65
N ARG A 411 -28.18 20.31 -11.99
CA ARG A 411 -27.81 21.54 -11.29
C ARG A 411 -26.76 22.26 -12.13
N TRP A 412 -27.25 23.17 -12.97
CA TRP A 412 -26.42 24.06 -13.78
C TRP A 412 -25.75 25.12 -12.92
N ASN A 413 -24.69 25.73 -13.46
CA ASN A 413 -23.97 26.85 -12.83
C ASN A 413 -23.59 26.58 -11.37
N THR A 414 -23.34 25.31 -11.03
CA THR A 414 -23.18 24.88 -9.66
C THR A 414 -21.85 24.13 -9.52
N VAL A 415 -21.13 24.41 -8.44
CA VAL A 415 -19.91 23.71 -8.06
C VAL A 415 -20.08 22.99 -6.73
N LEU A 416 -19.40 21.85 -6.59
CA LEU A 416 -19.26 21.17 -5.31
C LEU A 416 -18.27 21.95 -4.44
N VAL A 417 -18.64 22.22 -3.18
CA VAL A 417 -17.81 22.94 -2.20
C VAL A 417 -17.26 22.00 -1.14
N GLU A 418 -18.09 21.06 -0.68
CA GLU A 418 -17.76 20.13 0.38
C GLU A 418 -18.59 18.86 0.20
N VAL A 419 -17.97 17.70 0.36
CA VAL A 419 -18.69 16.44 0.52
C VAL A 419 -19.02 16.29 2.00
N LEU A 420 -20.27 15.97 2.31
CA LEU A 420 -20.75 15.78 3.68
C LEU A 420 -20.88 14.29 3.98
N GLY A 421 -20.38 13.87 5.14
CA GLY A 421 -20.49 12.49 5.58
C GLY A 421 -20.34 12.33 7.09
N ARG A 422 -20.58 11.10 7.55
CA ARG A 422 -20.46 10.69 8.94
C ARG A 422 -19.59 9.45 9.05
N ALA A 423 -19.02 9.22 10.24
CA ALA A 423 -18.41 7.95 10.57
C ALA A 423 -19.43 6.81 10.36
N SER A 424 -18.97 5.68 9.81
CA SER A 424 -19.69 4.41 9.82
C SER A 424 -19.79 3.92 11.27
N GLU A 425 -20.70 4.49 12.06
CA GLU A 425 -21.11 3.85 13.31
C GLU A 425 -22.08 2.71 12.97
N GLU A 426 -21.90 1.58 13.69
CA GLU A 426 -22.65 0.31 13.86
C GLU A 426 -24.16 0.20 13.50
N GLU A 427 -24.73 1.03 12.63
CA GLU A 427 -26.16 1.00 12.29
C GLU A 427 -26.55 -0.18 11.38
N ASP A 428 -25.59 -0.91 10.79
CA ASP A 428 -25.85 -2.13 10.00
C ASP A 428 -25.61 -3.43 10.81
N ALA A 429 -25.33 -3.34 12.12
CA ALA A 429 -25.30 -4.51 13.00
C ALA A 429 -26.72 -4.93 13.44
N GLU A 430 -27.56 -5.31 12.48
CA GLU A 430 -28.72 -6.15 12.79
C GLU A 430 -28.21 -7.57 13.08
N ASP A 431 -28.35 -7.98 14.34
CA ASP A 431 -28.24 -9.34 14.86
C ASP A 431 -26.90 -10.09 14.64
N GLY A 432 -25.88 -9.68 15.41
CA GLY A 432 -25.00 -10.67 16.06
C GLY A 432 -23.77 -11.17 15.28
N GLU A 433 -23.26 -10.43 14.31
CA GLU A 433 -21.92 -10.68 13.76
C GLU A 433 -20.84 -9.97 14.58
N ASP A 434 -19.71 -10.67 14.77
CA ASP A 434 -18.53 -10.19 15.51
C ASP A 434 -18.00 -8.90 14.86
N VAL A 435 -18.29 -7.75 15.48
CA VAL A 435 -17.79 -6.45 15.02
C VAL A 435 -16.30 -6.38 15.34
N ASP A 436 -15.48 -6.35 14.30
CA ASP A 436 -14.03 -6.23 14.42
C ASP A 436 -13.68 -4.82 14.94
N LEU A 437 -13.37 -4.72 16.23
CA LEU A 437 -13.11 -3.46 16.95
C LEU A 437 -11.84 -2.74 16.46
N ASP A 438 -11.03 -3.40 15.63
CA ASP A 438 -9.83 -2.86 14.99
C ASP A 438 -10.07 -2.35 13.55
N ALA A 439 -11.29 -2.48 13.01
CA ALA A 439 -11.62 -1.97 11.68
C ALA A 439 -11.61 -0.42 11.65
N PRO A 440 -10.93 0.22 10.67
CA PRO A 440 -10.88 1.67 10.57
C PRO A 440 -12.29 2.23 10.33
N VAL A 441 -12.69 3.22 11.14
CA VAL A 441 -13.94 3.96 10.96
C VAL A 441 -13.95 4.60 9.57
N GLN A 442 -14.77 4.08 8.67
CA GLN A 442 -14.89 4.60 7.32
C GLN A 442 -15.86 5.79 7.31
N MET A 443 -15.50 6.88 6.64
CA MET A 443 -16.43 8.00 6.46
C MET A 443 -17.36 7.69 5.29
N VAL A 444 -18.68 7.79 5.52
CA VAL A 444 -19.70 7.49 4.53
C VAL A 444 -20.43 8.77 4.10
N VAL A 445 -20.60 8.95 2.78
CA VAL A 445 -21.31 10.09 2.19
C VAL A 445 -22.77 10.14 2.65
N ARG A 446 -23.24 11.35 2.99
CA ARG A 446 -24.64 11.66 3.30
C ARG A 446 -25.19 12.85 2.52
N GLY A 447 -24.32 13.56 1.80
CA GLY A 447 -24.74 14.63 0.93
C GLY A 447 -23.58 15.46 0.42
N ALA A 448 -23.92 16.59 -0.17
CA ALA A 448 -22.99 17.54 -0.72
C ALA A 448 -23.45 18.97 -0.47
N ARG A 449 -22.48 19.85 -0.16
CA ARG A 449 -22.66 21.29 -0.17
C ARG A 449 -22.32 21.81 -1.56
N LEU A 450 -23.28 22.47 -2.18
CA LEU A 450 -23.19 23.02 -3.53
C LEU A 450 -23.25 24.55 -3.47
N ARG A 451 -22.61 25.22 -4.42
CA ARG A 451 -22.66 26.68 -4.55
C ARG A 451 -22.93 27.09 -5.99
N ASP A 452 -23.89 27.98 -6.18
CA ASP A 452 -24.13 28.62 -7.48
C ASP A 452 -23.01 29.63 -7.79
N VAL A 453 -22.46 29.56 -8.99
CA VAL A 453 -21.29 30.37 -9.39
C VAL A 453 -21.62 31.85 -9.63
N TYR A 454 -22.90 32.20 -9.82
CA TYR A 454 -23.34 33.56 -10.08
C TYR A 454 -23.98 34.21 -8.85
N THR A 455 -24.82 33.49 -8.13
CA THR A 455 -25.50 34.05 -6.94
C THR A 455 -24.67 33.90 -5.66
N GLU A 456 -23.66 33.02 -5.69
CA GLU A 456 -22.89 32.58 -4.52
C GLU A 456 -23.73 31.91 -3.43
N GLU A 457 -25.00 31.60 -3.72
CA GLU A 457 -25.89 30.91 -2.78
C GLU A 457 -25.43 29.47 -2.58
N GLU A 458 -25.29 29.08 -1.31
CA GLU A 458 -24.99 27.70 -0.94
C GLU A 458 -26.26 26.92 -0.64
N SER A 459 -26.28 25.66 -1.07
CA SER A 459 -27.34 24.71 -0.76
C SER A 459 -26.75 23.36 -0.38
N VAL A 460 -27.51 22.57 0.37
CA VAL A 460 -27.15 21.20 0.72
C VAL A 460 -28.12 20.26 0.04
N ILE A 461 -27.59 19.21 -0.57
CA ILE A 461 -28.35 18.10 -1.14
C ILE A 461 -27.97 16.81 -0.43
N GLU A 462 -28.96 16.01 -0.06
CA GLU A 462 -28.75 14.67 0.50
C GLU A 462 -28.48 13.68 -0.65
N ALA A 463 -27.52 12.79 -0.43
CA ALA A 463 -27.15 11.74 -1.37
C ALA A 463 -26.29 10.71 -0.64
N GLU A 464 -26.34 9.45 -1.06
CA GLU A 464 -25.52 8.38 -0.48
C GLU A 464 -24.22 8.14 -1.24
N ALA A 465 -24.06 8.72 -2.43
CA ALA A 465 -22.82 8.68 -3.18
C ALA A 465 -22.59 9.90 -4.06
N LEU A 466 -21.32 10.16 -4.35
CA LEU A 466 -20.85 11.21 -5.22
C LEU A 466 -19.79 10.64 -6.18
N PHE A 467 -20.06 10.76 -7.48
CA PHE A 467 -19.21 10.32 -8.57
C PHE A 467 -18.54 11.53 -9.23
N VAL A 468 -17.22 11.60 -9.18
CA VAL A 468 -16.42 12.67 -9.79
C VAL A 468 -16.03 12.25 -11.20
N ALA A 469 -16.74 12.77 -12.20
CA ALA A 469 -16.62 12.41 -13.61
C ALA A 469 -16.06 13.58 -14.45
N ILE A 470 -14.92 14.15 -14.02
CA ILE A 470 -14.30 15.32 -14.66
C ILE A 470 -13.13 14.97 -15.59
N GLY A 471 -12.99 13.69 -15.94
CA GLY A 471 -11.99 13.17 -16.87
C GLY A 471 -10.79 12.53 -16.17
N HIS A 472 -9.84 12.08 -16.97
CA HIS A 472 -8.60 11.45 -16.51
C HIS A 472 -7.41 12.15 -17.17
N THR A 473 -6.24 12.06 -16.54
CA THR A 473 -4.97 12.58 -17.06
C THR A 473 -4.01 11.42 -17.30
N PRO A 474 -3.71 11.07 -18.57
CA PRO A 474 -2.71 10.06 -18.90
C PRO A 474 -1.30 10.47 -18.44
N ALA A 475 -0.53 9.51 -17.96
CA ALA A 475 0.85 9.74 -17.53
C ALA A 475 1.81 9.66 -18.73
N THR A 476 1.84 10.72 -19.54
CA THR A 476 2.53 10.74 -20.86
C THR A 476 3.53 11.87 -21.07
N SER A 477 3.80 12.69 -20.05
CA SER A 477 4.70 13.86 -20.18
C SER A 477 6.09 13.52 -20.73
N PHE A 478 6.65 12.37 -20.36
CA PHE A 478 7.96 11.90 -20.82
C PHE A 478 7.98 11.44 -22.30
N LEU A 479 6.81 11.40 -22.96
CA LEU A 479 6.64 10.99 -24.37
C LEU A 479 6.39 12.17 -25.31
N GLU A 480 6.35 13.40 -24.79
CA GLU A 480 6.13 14.60 -25.60
C GLU A 480 7.20 14.75 -26.68
N GLY A 481 6.79 14.86 -27.94
CA GLY A 481 7.68 14.95 -29.09
C GLY A 481 8.27 13.62 -29.58
N ILE A 482 7.96 12.51 -28.89
CA ILE A 482 8.42 11.16 -29.26
C ILE A 482 7.33 10.39 -30.01
N VAL A 483 6.09 10.47 -29.51
CA VAL A 483 4.92 9.79 -30.09
C VAL A 483 3.80 10.76 -30.44
N GLU A 484 2.92 10.34 -31.34
CA GLU A 484 1.68 11.06 -31.64
C GLU A 484 0.63 10.84 -30.55
N PHE A 485 -0.15 11.88 -30.28
CA PHE A 485 -1.25 11.86 -29.32
C PHE A 485 -2.61 11.90 -30.01
N ASN A 486 -3.62 11.36 -29.34
CA ASN A 486 -4.98 11.33 -29.85
C ASN A 486 -5.53 12.77 -29.99
N PRO A 487 -5.97 13.19 -31.20
CA PRO A 487 -6.45 14.55 -31.44
C PRO A 487 -7.79 14.85 -30.74
N ASP A 488 -8.60 13.82 -30.50
CA ASP A 488 -9.92 13.96 -29.87
C ASP A 488 -9.84 13.84 -28.34
N HIS A 489 -8.78 13.21 -27.83
CA HIS A 489 -8.53 12.97 -26.41
C HIS A 489 -7.12 13.39 -26.02
N ALA A 490 -6.97 14.66 -25.64
CA ALA A 490 -5.68 15.25 -25.28
C ALA A 490 -4.92 14.42 -24.24
N GLY A 491 -3.62 14.21 -24.49
CA GLY A 491 -2.70 13.49 -23.61
C GLY A 491 -2.67 11.97 -23.78
N TYR A 492 -3.67 11.36 -24.42
CA TYR A 492 -3.68 9.91 -24.68
C TYR A 492 -2.78 9.57 -25.87
N VAL A 493 -1.98 8.50 -25.76
CA VAL A 493 -1.11 8.05 -26.85
C VAL A 493 -1.96 7.50 -28.00
N LEU A 494 -1.65 7.89 -29.24
CA LEU A 494 -2.33 7.39 -30.43
C LEU A 494 -1.73 6.05 -30.87
N THR A 495 -2.56 5.01 -30.92
CA THR A 495 -2.20 3.68 -31.44
C THR A 495 -2.76 3.45 -32.84
N LYS A 496 -2.12 2.57 -33.61
CA LYS A 496 -2.47 2.28 -35.01
C LYS A 496 -3.58 1.23 -35.10
N GLY A 497 -4.80 1.66 -35.42
CA GLY A 497 -5.93 0.77 -35.65
C GLY A 497 -6.29 -0.03 -34.39
N THR A 498 -6.28 -1.36 -34.49
CA THR A 498 -6.54 -2.26 -33.34
C THR A 498 -5.25 -2.82 -32.70
N SER A 499 -4.07 -2.37 -33.16
CA SER A 499 -2.77 -2.77 -32.62
C SER A 499 -2.31 -1.84 -31.50
N THR A 500 -1.18 -2.15 -30.86
CA THR A 500 -0.58 -1.29 -29.82
C THR A 500 0.57 -0.43 -30.35
N HIS A 501 0.87 -0.50 -31.65
CA HIS A 501 1.93 0.29 -32.27
C HIS A 501 1.64 1.79 -32.15
N THR A 502 2.64 2.56 -31.72
CA THR A 502 2.62 4.02 -31.76
C THR A 502 3.14 4.57 -33.10
N SER A 503 3.29 5.89 -33.21
CA SER A 503 3.96 6.52 -34.35
C SER A 503 5.44 6.17 -34.45
N LEU A 504 6.11 5.82 -33.34
CA LEU A 504 7.52 5.43 -33.29
C LEU A 504 7.67 3.90 -33.30
N ALA A 505 8.46 3.37 -34.24
CA ALA A 505 8.75 1.93 -34.31
C ALA A 505 9.44 1.43 -33.03
N GLY A 506 9.16 0.21 -32.59
CA GLY A 506 9.69 -0.33 -31.32
C GLY A 506 9.11 0.31 -30.05
N VAL A 507 8.19 1.28 -30.16
CA VAL A 507 7.44 1.82 -29.02
C VAL A 507 5.96 1.48 -29.16
N PHE A 508 5.43 0.84 -28.13
CA PHE A 508 4.06 0.35 -28.03
C PHE A 508 3.35 1.01 -26.86
N ALA A 509 2.04 1.18 -26.93
CA ALA A 509 1.24 1.72 -25.84
C ALA A 509 0.02 0.84 -25.55
N CYS A 510 -0.27 0.60 -24.28
CA CYS A 510 -1.38 -0.23 -23.84
C CYS A 510 -2.01 0.24 -22.52
N GLY A 511 -3.23 -0.21 -22.29
CA GLY A 511 -4.07 0.22 -21.18
C GLY A 511 -4.49 1.68 -21.28
N ASP A 512 -4.88 2.22 -20.13
CA ASP A 512 -5.52 3.54 -19.99
C ASP A 512 -4.66 4.71 -20.51
N VAL A 513 -3.37 4.54 -20.74
CA VAL A 513 -2.52 5.57 -21.38
C VAL A 513 -2.91 5.83 -22.85
N SER A 514 -3.54 4.83 -23.47
CA SER A 514 -3.96 4.81 -24.89
C SER A 514 -5.47 4.55 -25.07
N ASP A 515 -6.16 4.11 -24.01
CA ASP A 515 -7.60 3.86 -24.00
C ASP A 515 -8.35 4.95 -23.24
N SER A 516 -8.93 5.91 -23.98
CA SER A 516 -9.80 6.95 -23.42
C SER A 516 -11.24 6.48 -23.19
N VAL A 517 -11.61 5.29 -23.66
CA VAL A 517 -13.00 4.83 -23.79
C VAL A 517 -13.36 3.84 -22.68
N TYR A 518 -12.68 2.69 -22.60
CA TYR A 518 -13.13 1.60 -21.72
C TYR A 518 -12.61 1.75 -20.29
N ARG A 519 -11.29 1.98 -20.12
CA ARG A 519 -10.66 2.27 -18.82
C ARG A 519 -11.00 1.24 -17.73
N GLN A 520 -10.90 -0.04 -18.08
CA GLN A 520 -11.13 -1.15 -17.16
C GLN A 520 -9.86 -1.98 -17.00
N ALA A 521 -9.66 -2.56 -15.81
CA ALA A 521 -8.49 -3.41 -15.54
C ALA A 521 -8.38 -4.58 -16.54
N ILE A 522 -9.51 -5.17 -16.94
CA ILE A 522 -9.52 -6.29 -17.90
C ILE A 522 -9.22 -5.86 -19.34
N THR A 523 -9.68 -4.68 -19.78
CA THR A 523 -9.32 -4.16 -21.12
C THR A 523 -7.87 -3.71 -21.15
N SER A 524 -7.39 -3.13 -20.05
CA SER A 524 -5.97 -2.83 -19.83
C SER A 524 -5.10 -4.10 -19.89
N ALA A 525 -5.45 -5.16 -19.16
CA ALA A 525 -4.72 -6.43 -19.23
C ALA A 525 -4.72 -7.02 -20.65
N GLY A 526 -5.88 -7.04 -21.33
CA GLY A 526 -5.98 -7.54 -22.71
C GLY A 526 -5.09 -6.78 -23.70
N SER A 527 -5.06 -5.44 -23.62
CA SER A 527 -4.17 -4.62 -24.45
C SER A 527 -2.69 -4.77 -24.05
N GLY A 528 -2.40 -5.04 -22.78
CA GLY A 528 -1.06 -5.39 -22.29
C GLY A 528 -0.50 -6.65 -22.96
N ALA A 529 -1.29 -7.73 -22.97
CA ALA A 529 -0.94 -8.96 -23.69
C ALA A 529 -0.71 -8.70 -25.19
N ALA A 530 -1.58 -7.90 -25.83
CA ALA A 530 -1.40 -7.52 -27.23
C ALA A 530 -0.08 -6.76 -27.46
N ALA A 531 0.30 -5.85 -26.56
CA ALA A 531 1.56 -5.09 -26.70
C ALA A 531 2.81 -5.97 -26.59
N ALA A 532 2.80 -6.98 -25.73
CA ALA A 532 3.92 -7.92 -25.65
C ALA A 532 4.06 -8.75 -26.94
N LEU A 533 2.94 -9.17 -27.54
CA LEU A 533 2.94 -9.91 -28.80
C LEU A 533 3.37 -9.04 -29.99
N ASP A 534 2.91 -7.79 -30.05
CA ASP A 534 3.34 -6.83 -31.07
C ASP A 534 4.84 -6.51 -30.93
N ALA A 535 5.35 -6.38 -29.70
CA ALA A 535 6.77 -6.16 -29.42
C ALA A 535 7.64 -7.37 -29.78
N GLU A 536 7.24 -8.58 -29.38
CA GLU A 536 7.93 -9.83 -29.75
C GLU A 536 8.05 -9.96 -31.26
N ARG A 537 6.92 -9.80 -31.97
CA ARG A 537 6.89 -9.89 -33.41
C ARG A 537 7.81 -8.86 -34.07
N TRP A 538 7.79 -7.62 -33.59
CA TRP A 538 8.64 -6.55 -34.13
C TRP A 538 10.13 -6.84 -33.90
N LEU A 539 10.52 -7.30 -32.71
CA LEU A 539 11.90 -7.70 -32.42
C LEU A 539 12.37 -8.83 -33.34
N SER A 540 11.52 -9.85 -33.53
CA SER A 540 11.78 -10.98 -34.43
C SER A 540 11.91 -10.55 -35.90
N GLU A 541 11.07 -9.63 -36.37
CA GLU A 541 11.12 -9.10 -37.76
C GLU A 541 12.37 -8.24 -38.01
N GLU A 542 12.82 -7.46 -37.01
CA GLU A 542 14.03 -6.62 -37.10
C GLU A 542 15.33 -7.39 -36.78
N GLY A 543 15.22 -8.62 -36.24
CA GLY A 543 16.38 -9.42 -35.84
C GLY A 543 17.14 -8.86 -34.63
N LEU A 544 16.43 -8.23 -33.70
CA LEU A 544 17.00 -7.59 -32.50
C LEU A 544 16.85 -8.46 -31.25
N GLY A 545 17.72 -8.24 -30.26
CA GLY A 545 17.59 -8.85 -28.94
C GLY A 545 18.35 -10.16 -28.73
N ASN A 546 19.05 -10.69 -29.74
CA ASN A 546 19.83 -11.94 -29.61
C ASN A 546 21.30 -11.72 -29.28
N GLU A 547 21.72 -10.48 -28.99
CA GLU A 547 23.14 -10.12 -28.82
C GLU A 547 23.84 -10.91 -27.71
N GLU A 548 23.18 -11.12 -26.57
CA GLU A 548 23.71 -11.92 -25.46
C GLU A 548 23.93 -13.38 -25.90
N ALA A 549 22.94 -13.99 -26.56
CA ALA A 549 23.01 -15.37 -27.01
C ALA A 549 24.02 -15.57 -28.15
N ASP A 550 24.13 -14.59 -29.06
CA ASP A 550 25.09 -14.59 -30.15
C ASP A 550 26.52 -14.48 -29.60
N PHE A 551 26.74 -13.61 -28.61
CA PHE A 551 28.02 -13.46 -27.92
C PHE A 551 28.42 -14.73 -27.15
N GLU A 552 27.49 -15.35 -26.41
CA GLU A 552 27.74 -16.62 -25.72
C GLU A 552 28.08 -17.75 -26.69
N ALA A 553 27.37 -17.84 -27.82
CA ALA A 553 27.64 -18.83 -28.86
C ALA A 553 29.01 -18.63 -29.51
N GLU A 554 29.40 -17.38 -29.79
CA GLU A 554 30.71 -17.04 -30.34
C GLU A 554 31.84 -17.36 -29.34
N LEU A 555 31.67 -17.00 -28.07
CA LEU A 555 32.63 -17.30 -27.01
C LEU A 555 32.80 -18.82 -26.81
N LEU A 556 31.70 -19.58 -26.83
CA LEU A 556 31.75 -21.04 -26.71
C LEU A 556 32.48 -21.67 -27.90
N ALA A 557 32.21 -21.17 -29.13
CA ALA A 557 32.89 -21.64 -30.32
C ALA A 557 34.40 -21.37 -30.27
N GLU A 558 34.83 -20.21 -29.76
CA GLU A 558 36.24 -19.86 -29.56
C GLU A 558 36.91 -20.78 -28.53
N LEU A 559 36.27 -21.01 -27.38
CA LEU A 559 36.77 -21.92 -26.34
C LEU A 559 36.90 -23.37 -26.81
N MET A 560 36.02 -23.82 -27.71
CA MET A 560 36.11 -25.15 -28.32
C MET A 560 37.16 -25.24 -29.43
N ALA A 561 37.51 -24.13 -30.09
CA ALA A 561 38.54 -24.07 -31.12
C ALA A 561 39.97 -24.10 -30.54
N ASP A 562 40.17 -23.58 -29.33
CA ASP A 562 41.46 -23.53 -28.62
C ASP A 562 41.74 -24.75 -27.71
N GLY A 563 40.92 -25.80 -27.80
CA GLY A 563 41.21 -27.10 -27.15
C GLY A 563 42.52 -27.70 -27.68
N PRO A 564 43.32 -28.40 -26.84
CA PRO A 564 44.61 -28.93 -27.27
C PRO A 564 44.44 -29.81 -28.50
N GLY A 565 45.16 -29.44 -29.55
CA GLY A 565 45.10 -30.08 -30.86
C GLY A 565 45.27 -31.59 -30.76
N GLU A 566 44.56 -32.28 -31.67
CA GLU A 566 44.64 -33.69 -32.01
C GLU A 566 45.95 -34.37 -31.60
N GLU A 567 45.99 -34.97 -30.41
CA GLU A 567 46.77 -36.16 -30.08
C GLU A 567 46.31 -36.62 -28.68
N ASP A 568 45.65 -37.78 -28.61
CA ASP A 568 45.10 -38.45 -27.42
C ASP A 568 43.81 -37.88 -26.79
N ALA A 569 42.66 -38.16 -27.42
CA ALA A 569 41.45 -38.48 -26.67
C ALA A 569 40.55 -39.41 -27.47
N GLY A 570 40.39 -40.66 -27.00
CA GLY A 570 39.38 -41.58 -27.49
C GLY A 570 38.00 -40.92 -27.43
N GLY A 571 37.30 -40.95 -28.56
CA GLY A 571 36.09 -40.16 -28.80
C GLY A 571 35.07 -40.26 -27.68
N TYR A 572 34.73 -39.09 -27.13
CA TYR A 572 33.50 -38.89 -26.38
C TYR A 572 32.55 -38.09 -27.27
N ASN A 573 31.61 -38.79 -27.90
CA ASN A 573 30.62 -38.22 -28.79
C ASN A 573 29.36 -37.90 -27.98
N ALA A 574 29.20 -36.66 -27.54
CA ALA A 574 28.05 -36.22 -26.74
C ALA A 574 26.71 -36.27 -27.51
N TYR A 575 26.73 -36.50 -28.82
CA TYR A 575 25.54 -36.59 -29.67
C TYR A 575 24.95 -38.01 -29.81
N GLU A 576 25.61 -39.06 -29.30
CA GLU A 576 25.11 -40.45 -29.41
C GLU A 576 24.37 -40.97 -28.16
N ASP A 577 24.55 -40.35 -26.98
CA ASP A 577 23.91 -40.81 -25.72
C ASP A 577 22.65 -40.02 -25.31
N ALA A 578 22.31 -38.95 -26.03
CA ALA A 578 21.01 -38.30 -25.95
C ALA A 578 20.15 -38.79 -27.13
N GLY A 579 19.41 -39.88 -26.91
CA GLY A 579 18.60 -40.57 -27.90
C GLY A 579 17.89 -39.66 -28.91
N GLY A 580 18.18 -39.93 -30.19
CA GLY A 580 17.64 -39.17 -31.31
C GLY A 580 16.12 -39.25 -31.47
N ARG A 581 15.57 -38.26 -32.20
CA ARG A 581 15.16 -38.43 -33.62
C ARG A 581 14.14 -37.36 -34.00
N ILE A 582 14.59 -36.20 -34.47
CA ILE A 582 13.80 -35.37 -35.40
C ILE A 582 14.74 -34.79 -36.46
N GLU A 583 15.04 -35.60 -37.47
CA GLU A 583 15.36 -35.09 -38.80
C GLU A 583 14.47 -35.81 -39.80
N GLY A 584 13.78 -35.02 -40.63
CA GLY A 584 13.16 -35.48 -41.86
C GLY A 584 11.63 -35.47 -41.87
N MET A 585 11.01 -34.30 -42.04
CA MET A 585 9.79 -34.17 -42.84
C MET A 585 9.54 -32.72 -43.26
N LYS A 586 10.21 -32.30 -44.34
CA LYS A 586 9.57 -31.43 -45.33
C LYS A 586 8.99 -32.35 -46.41
N GLU A 587 7.78 -31.97 -46.83
CA GLU A 587 6.99 -32.46 -47.96
C GLU A 587 5.99 -33.60 -47.70
N SER A 588 4.74 -33.29 -48.09
CA SER A 588 3.61 -34.19 -48.35
C SER A 588 2.87 -34.79 -47.14
N ILE A 589 1.86 -34.08 -46.62
CA ILE A 589 0.47 -34.57 -46.52
C ILE A 589 -0.49 -33.38 -46.65
N ALA A 590 -0.77 -33.04 -47.90
CA ALA A 590 -2.05 -32.48 -48.32
C ALA A 590 -2.74 -33.56 -49.17
N SER A 591 -3.29 -34.59 -48.51
CA SER A 591 -4.34 -35.46 -49.05
C SER A 591 -4.79 -36.42 -47.96
N GLU A 592 -6.10 -36.44 -47.70
CA GLU A 592 -6.83 -37.35 -46.80
C GLU A 592 -6.80 -37.02 -45.30
N LEU A 593 -7.43 -35.90 -44.93
CA LEU A 593 -8.61 -35.86 -44.05
C LEU A 593 -9.21 -34.44 -43.99
#